data_AF-A0A7V0U2A6-F1
#
_entry.id   AF-A0A7V0U2A6-F1
#
_cell.length_a   1.000
_cell.length_b   1.000
_cell.length_c   1.000
_cell.angle_alpha   90.00
_cell.angle_beta   90.00
_cell.angle_gamma   90.00
#
_symmetry.space_group_name_H-M   'P 1'
#
loop_
_entity.id
_entity.type
_entity.pdbx_description
1 polymer ?
#
loop_
_entity_poly.entity_id
_entity_poly.type
_entity_poly.pdbx_seq_one_letter_code
_entity_poly.pdbx_strand_id
1 'polypeptide(L)'
;MTSTLFSPTFAQTPAALKISIRTSAVGRLLLGLGLLLWILGPPAVVTAANPSLGKTTNFYGDVRYRLEYQDNFNARYYGSDPPSGSDSFLLQRIRLGLRHSFSEKLELGLGIQDARAFGVDLEDDKFYSKNLGLTNHPYKDYAEPYETYVKIKNIGGQNLSLKAGRQSIRYGDNRIFGPGDWGNTGRYHWDAVRLAYRRQAHFLEALWGAHIIHEPRTLSLRHRHNLYGGALYGHYEIRPELIVEPFFIRKYDRHDHYQGESGGGDRDSWF
;
A
#
# COMPACT_ATOMS: atom_id res chain seq x y z
N MET A 1 -2.54 16.66 -65.73
CA MET A 1 -3.95 16.61 -65.31
C MET A 1 -3.98 16.38 -63.81
N THR A 2 -4.81 17.17 -63.16
CA THR A 2 -4.80 17.58 -61.75
C THR A 2 -5.86 16.79 -60.95
N SER A 3 -5.54 16.37 -59.72
CA SER A 3 -6.40 16.42 -58.51
C SER A 3 -5.68 15.70 -57.34
N THR A 4 -5.18 16.32 -56.25
CA THR A 4 -5.85 16.85 -55.03
C THR A 4 -6.95 15.91 -54.49
N LEU A 5 -7.07 15.51 -53.21
CA LEU A 5 -6.68 16.10 -51.92
C LEU A 5 -7.08 15.14 -50.75
N PHE A 6 -6.57 15.44 -49.54
CA PHE A 6 -7.09 15.18 -48.17
C PHE A 6 -6.78 13.88 -47.39
N SER A 7 -5.87 14.03 -46.41
CA SER A 7 -5.82 13.32 -45.13
C SER A 7 -6.91 13.79 -44.16
N PRO A 8 -7.36 12.97 -43.19
CA PRO A 8 -8.00 13.46 -41.99
C PRO A 8 -7.04 13.42 -40.79
N THR A 9 -6.67 14.62 -40.34
CA THR A 9 -6.19 14.93 -39.00
C THR A 9 -7.34 14.77 -38.02
N PHE A 10 -7.22 13.93 -36.99
CA PHE A 10 -8.10 14.00 -35.82
C PHE A 10 -7.32 14.60 -34.65
N ALA A 11 -7.40 15.92 -34.55
CA ALA A 11 -7.25 16.62 -33.30
C ALA A 11 -8.61 16.63 -32.61
N GLN A 12 -8.71 16.02 -31.42
CA GLN A 12 -9.80 16.29 -30.49
C GLN A 12 -9.21 16.73 -29.15
N THR A 13 -9.33 18.02 -28.94
CA THR A 13 -9.21 18.75 -27.67
C THR A 13 -10.11 18.11 -26.61
N PRO A 14 -9.64 17.76 -25.40
CA PRO A 14 -10.56 17.48 -24.32
C PRO A 14 -11.19 18.80 -23.85
N ALA A 15 -12.49 18.93 -24.06
CA ALA A 15 -13.31 19.96 -23.45
C ALA A 15 -13.18 19.85 -21.93
N ALA A 16 -12.67 20.92 -21.30
CA ALA A 16 -12.66 21.06 -19.85
C ALA A 16 -14.11 21.20 -19.35
N LEU A 17 -14.64 20.18 -18.67
CA LEU A 17 -15.85 20.32 -17.89
C LEU A 17 -15.55 21.20 -16.67
N LYS A 18 -15.80 22.49 -16.83
CA LYS A 18 -15.67 23.51 -15.78
C LYS A 18 -16.92 23.44 -14.89
N ILE A 19 -16.89 22.64 -13.83
CA ILE A 19 -17.97 22.64 -12.83
C ILE A 19 -17.80 23.87 -11.93
N SER A 20 -18.57 24.90 -12.22
CA SER A 20 -18.76 26.09 -11.38
C SER A 20 -20.03 25.90 -10.56
N ILE A 21 -19.90 25.66 -9.26
CA ILE A 21 -21.06 25.61 -8.36
C ILE A 21 -21.39 27.05 -7.97
N ARG A 22 -22.37 27.64 -8.67
CA ARG A 22 -23.09 28.80 -8.16
C ARG A 22 -24.22 28.30 -7.28
N THR A 23 -24.19 28.67 -6.01
CA THR A 23 -25.28 28.42 -5.08
C THR A 23 -26.49 29.26 -5.47
N SER A 24 -27.59 28.60 -5.80
CA SER A 24 -28.93 29.16 -5.65
C SER A 24 -29.87 28.06 -5.20
N ALA A 25 -30.70 28.40 -4.22
CA ALA A 25 -31.63 27.51 -3.58
C ALA A 25 -32.59 26.82 -4.56
N VAL A 26 -33.16 25.70 -4.08
CA VAL A 26 -34.32 24.95 -4.58
C VAL A 26 -33.96 23.78 -5.50
N GLY A 27 -34.23 22.56 -5.00
CA GLY A 27 -34.28 21.35 -5.82
C GLY A 27 -33.91 20.06 -5.07
N ARG A 28 -34.60 19.72 -3.98
CA ARG A 28 -34.52 18.39 -3.36
C ARG A 28 -35.17 17.36 -4.28
N LEU A 29 -34.39 16.46 -4.88
CA LEU A 29 -34.69 15.04 -5.10
C LEU A 29 -33.50 14.41 -5.83
N LEU A 30 -33.27 13.11 -5.62
CA LEU A 30 -32.14 12.29 -6.10
C LEU A 30 -30.93 12.14 -5.16
N LEU A 31 -31.20 11.94 -3.87
CA LEU A 31 -30.24 11.38 -2.90
C LEU A 31 -30.27 9.84 -2.81
N GLY A 32 -30.77 9.15 -3.84
CA GLY A 32 -31.05 7.70 -3.77
C GLY A 32 -30.19 6.76 -4.61
N LEU A 33 -29.40 7.27 -5.57
CA LEU A 33 -28.73 6.40 -6.57
C LEU A 33 -27.27 6.81 -6.88
N GLY A 34 -26.66 7.66 -6.04
CA GLY A 34 -25.26 8.08 -6.17
C GLY A 34 -24.28 7.36 -5.24
N LEU A 35 -24.75 6.54 -4.30
CA LEU A 35 -23.90 5.97 -3.24
C LEU A 35 -23.43 4.52 -3.52
N LEU A 36 -23.92 3.86 -4.57
CA LEU A 36 -23.60 2.44 -4.84
C LEU A 36 -22.43 2.22 -5.82
N LEU A 37 -21.90 3.28 -6.44
CA LEU A 37 -20.82 3.20 -7.44
C LEU A 37 -19.47 3.75 -6.96
N TRP A 38 -19.35 4.06 -5.66
CA TRP A 38 -18.09 4.50 -5.02
C TRP A 38 -17.33 3.39 -4.27
N ILE A 39 -17.85 2.15 -4.25
CA ILE A 39 -17.29 1.05 -3.44
C ILE A 39 -16.23 0.21 -4.20
N LEU A 40 -16.09 0.37 -5.53
CA LEU A 40 -15.18 -0.45 -6.35
C LEU A 40 -14.08 0.33 -7.10
N GLY A 41 -13.98 1.64 -6.90
CA GLY A 41 -12.92 2.44 -7.52
C GLY A 41 -11.61 2.39 -6.71
N PRO A 42 -10.43 2.32 -7.36
CA PRO A 42 -9.18 2.61 -6.66
C PRO A 42 -9.25 4.03 -6.04
N PRO A 43 -8.55 4.29 -4.92
CA PRO A 43 -8.65 5.57 -4.22
C PRO A 43 -8.38 6.74 -5.18
N ALA A 44 -9.29 7.70 -5.19
CA ALA A 44 -9.15 8.91 -5.99
C ALA A 44 -7.97 9.72 -5.45
N VAL A 45 -6.90 9.82 -6.24
CA VAL A 45 -5.77 10.72 -5.95
C VAL A 45 -6.19 12.14 -6.36
N VAL A 46 -6.45 13.00 -5.39
CA VAL A 46 -6.64 14.44 -5.65
C VAL A 46 -5.28 15.09 -5.80
N THR A 47 -4.81 15.22 -7.04
CA THR A 47 -3.55 15.93 -7.35
C THR A 47 -3.83 17.41 -7.53
N ALA A 48 -3.45 18.24 -6.56
CA ALA A 48 -3.31 19.68 -6.76
C ALA A 48 -1.93 19.96 -7.37
N ALA A 49 -1.79 19.84 -8.69
CA ALA A 49 -0.55 20.14 -9.38
C ALA A 49 -0.43 21.66 -9.62
N ASN A 50 0.46 22.34 -8.89
CA ASN A 50 1.02 23.62 -9.33
C ASN A 50 2.31 23.32 -10.12
N PRO A 51 2.35 23.54 -11.44
CA PRO A 51 3.57 23.32 -12.20
C PRO A 51 4.49 24.52 -12.01
N SER A 52 5.38 24.46 -11.02
CA SER A 52 6.55 25.32 -10.96
C SER A 52 7.81 24.46 -10.79
N LEU A 53 8.88 24.88 -11.48
CA LEU A 53 10.11 24.13 -11.70
C LEU A 53 10.61 23.37 -10.47
N GLY A 54 10.72 22.05 -10.60
CA GLY A 54 11.47 21.15 -9.72
C GLY A 54 10.87 20.86 -8.35
N LYS A 55 9.86 21.63 -7.90
CA LYS A 55 9.21 21.45 -6.60
C LYS A 55 7.74 21.13 -6.77
N THR A 56 7.30 20.03 -6.19
CA THR A 56 5.89 19.62 -6.27
C THR A 56 5.47 18.99 -4.96
N THR A 57 4.32 19.40 -4.46
CA THR A 57 3.69 18.79 -3.29
C THR A 57 2.41 18.11 -3.73
N ASN A 58 2.33 16.80 -3.50
CA ASN A 58 1.14 16.01 -3.79
C ASN A 58 0.56 15.50 -2.47
N PHE A 59 -0.69 15.86 -2.18
CA PHE A 59 -1.44 15.28 -1.08
C PHE A 59 -2.15 14.02 -1.57
N TYR A 60 -2.28 13.03 -0.69
CA TYR A 60 -3.01 11.81 -0.99
C TYR A 60 -3.74 11.33 0.27
N GLY A 61 -4.79 10.55 0.07
CA GLY A 61 -5.49 9.91 1.17
C GLY A 61 -6.48 8.86 0.70
N ASP A 62 -6.87 7.98 1.62
CA ASP A 62 -7.97 7.04 1.46
C ASP A 62 -8.82 6.97 2.72
N VAL A 63 -10.12 6.83 2.52
CA VAL A 63 -11.09 6.53 3.58
C VAL A 63 -11.82 5.27 3.15
N ARG A 64 -11.76 4.23 3.98
CA ARG A 64 -12.41 2.94 3.75
C ARG A 64 -13.29 2.60 4.94
N TYR A 65 -14.51 2.19 4.64
CA TYR A 65 -15.38 1.48 5.56
C TYR A 65 -15.69 0.11 4.96
N ARG A 66 -15.61 -0.94 5.78
CA ARG A 66 -15.96 -2.31 5.35
C ARG A 66 -16.74 -3.01 6.45
N LEU A 67 -17.98 -3.35 6.14
CA LEU A 67 -18.77 -4.26 6.96
C LEU A 67 -18.38 -5.69 6.57
N GLU A 68 -18.06 -6.52 7.55
CA GLU A 68 -17.85 -7.96 7.37
C GLU A 68 -18.86 -8.72 8.22
N TYR A 69 -19.45 -9.74 7.61
CA TYR A 69 -20.26 -10.75 8.29
C TYR A 69 -19.58 -12.09 8.07
N GLN A 70 -19.28 -12.79 9.15
CA GLN A 70 -18.60 -14.08 9.12
C GLN A 70 -19.48 -15.09 9.86
N ASP A 71 -19.71 -16.24 9.24
CA ASP A 71 -20.53 -17.30 9.80
C ASP A 71 -19.67 -18.54 10.08
N ASN A 72 -19.69 -19.02 11.33
CA ASN A 72 -18.87 -20.14 11.81
C ASN A 72 -17.36 -19.99 11.54
N PHE A 73 -16.89 -18.74 11.49
CA PHE A 73 -15.50 -18.38 11.22
C PHE A 73 -15.17 -17.01 11.82
N ASN A 74 -13.95 -16.88 12.34
CA ASN A 74 -13.32 -15.58 12.61
C ASN A 74 -11.80 -15.65 12.46
N ALA A 75 -11.10 -14.58 12.82
CA ALA A 75 -9.65 -14.47 12.65
C ALA A 75 -8.83 -15.57 13.36
N ARG A 76 -9.39 -16.24 14.36
CA ARG A 76 -8.68 -17.20 15.22
C ARG A 76 -9.21 -18.62 15.17
N TYR A 77 -10.45 -18.79 14.76
CA TYR A 77 -11.16 -20.04 14.89
C TYR A 77 -11.96 -20.36 13.62
N TYR A 78 -12.12 -21.65 13.32
CA TYR A 78 -12.84 -22.15 12.15
C TYR A 78 -13.69 -23.37 12.54
N GLY A 79 -14.91 -23.44 12.03
CA GLY A 79 -15.80 -24.59 12.23
C GLY A 79 -16.57 -24.56 13.54
N SER A 80 -17.14 -25.71 13.91
CA SER A 80 -18.08 -25.84 15.03
C SER A 80 -17.45 -26.21 16.37
N ASP A 81 -16.13 -26.48 16.42
CA ASP A 81 -15.41 -26.86 17.64
C ASP A 81 -13.94 -26.38 17.63
N PRO A 82 -13.52 -25.46 18.54
CA PRO A 82 -14.34 -24.83 19.57
C PRO A 82 -15.44 -23.95 18.94
N PRO A 83 -16.56 -23.69 19.65
CA PRO A 83 -17.63 -22.86 19.12
C PRO A 83 -17.05 -21.48 18.79
N SER A 84 -16.96 -21.20 17.50
CA SER A 84 -16.43 -19.96 16.96
C SER A 84 -17.48 -19.42 16.02
N GLY A 85 -18.41 -18.62 16.51
CA GLY A 85 -18.13 -17.22 16.84
C GLY A 85 -18.35 -16.42 15.57
N SER A 86 -19.58 -16.50 15.05
CA SER A 86 -20.02 -15.69 13.92
C SER A 86 -19.85 -14.23 14.32
N ASP A 87 -19.05 -13.49 13.57
CA ASP A 87 -18.63 -12.14 13.90
C ASP A 87 -19.23 -11.16 12.88
N SER A 88 -19.59 -9.98 13.35
CA SER A 88 -20.19 -8.93 12.53
C SER A 88 -19.61 -7.60 12.93
N PHE A 89 -18.66 -7.12 12.13
CA PHE A 89 -17.87 -5.97 12.52
C PHE A 89 -17.72 -4.96 11.38
N LEU A 90 -17.56 -3.71 11.78
CA LEU A 90 -17.26 -2.60 10.90
C LEU A 90 -15.79 -2.25 11.02
N LEU A 91 -15.07 -2.34 9.90
CA LEU A 91 -13.72 -1.83 9.77
C LEU A 91 -13.76 -0.40 9.22
N GLN A 92 -12.96 0.47 9.82
CA GLN A 92 -12.65 1.80 9.30
C GLN A 92 -11.15 1.88 9.05
N ARG A 93 -10.76 2.51 7.95
CA ARG A 93 -9.39 2.95 7.71
C ARG A 93 -9.38 4.35 7.13
N ILE A 94 -8.53 5.19 7.67
CA ILE A 94 -8.22 6.51 7.14
C ILE A 94 -6.72 6.58 6.95
N ARG A 95 -6.27 6.92 5.75
CA ARG A 95 -4.87 7.23 5.46
C ARG A 95 -4.81 8.60 4.86
N LEU A 96 -3.83 9.39 5.32
CA LEU A 96 -3.57 10.73 4.81
C LEU A 96 -2.06 10.88 4.67
N GLY A 97 -1.62 11.58 3.64
CA GLY A 97 -0.22 11.88 3.49
C GLY A 97 0.08 12.92 2.44
N LEU A 98 1.36 13.25 2.38
CA LEU A 98 1.91 14.17 1.40
C LEU A 98 3.23 13.60 0.85
N ARG A 99 3.50 13.91 -0.40
CA ARG A 99 4.79 13.68 -1.06
C ARG A 99 5.30 15.01 -1.54
N HIS A 100 6.48 15.39 -1.08
CA HIS A 100 7.12 16.64 -1.45
C HIS A 100 8.43 16.37 -2.21
N SER A 101 8.47 16.76 -3.46
CA SER A 101 9.70 16.80 -4.26
C SER A 101 10.38 18.14 -3.99
N PHE A 102 11.55 18.12 -3.35
CA PHE A 102 12.37 19.32 -3.13
C PHE A 102 13.18 19.69 -4.38
N SER A 103 13.43 18.71 -5.23
CA SER A 103 14.09 18.80 -6.53
C SER A 103 13.73 17.58 -7.38
N GLU A 104 14.24 17.51 -8.60
CA GLU A 104 14.19 16.29 -9.42
C GLU A 104 14.91 15.09 -8.79
N LYS A 105 15.82 15.34 -7.85
CA LYS A 105 16.66 14.32 -7.19
C LYS A 105 16.18 13.92 -5.80
N LEU A 106 15.39 14.74 -5.11
CA LEU A 106 15.05 14.51 -3.70
C LEU A 106 13.54 14.61 -3.48
N GLU A 107 12.96 13.55 -2.92
CA GLU A 107 11.55 13.45 -2.56
C GLU A 107 11.41 12.93 -1.12
N LEU A 108 10.46 13.50 -0.39
CA LEU A 108 10.06 13.06 0.95
C LEU A 108 8.58 12.61 0.90
N GLY A 109 8.29 11.45 1.48
CA GLY A 109 6.94 11.01 1.77
C GLY A 109 6.68 11.08 3.27
N LEU A 110 5.55 11.66 3.67
CA LEU A 110 5.06 11.64 5.04
C LEU A 110 3.60 11.19 5.01
N GLY A 111 3.27 10.12 5.71
CA GLY A 111 1.91 9.56 5.74
C GLY A 111 1.57 8.99 7.09
N ILE A 112 0.29 9.04 7.42
CA ILE A 112 -0.30 8.48 8.64
C ILE A 112 -1.53 7.63 8.29
N GLN A 113 -1.75 6.59 9.07
CA GLN A 113 -2.88 5.68 9.00
C GLN A 113 -3.58 5.63 10.36
N ASP A 114 -4.90 5.60 10.35
CA ASP A 114 -5.73 5.20 11.48
C ASP A 114 -6.66 4.08 11.02
N ALA A 115 -6.52 2.90 11.62
CA ALA A 115 -7.31 1.72 11.34
C ALA A 115 -8.06 1.30 12.61
N ARG A 116 -9.39 1.20 12.52
CA ARG A 116 -10.28 0.85 13.64
C ARG A 116 -11.19 -0.30 13.26
N ALA A 117 -11.63 -1.03 14.27
CA ALA A 117 -12.60 -2.08 14.15
C ALA A 117 -13.65 -1.94 15.26
N PHE A 118 -14.91 -1.99 14.89
CA PHE A 118 -16.07 -1.82 15.77
C PHE A 118 -16.92 -3.09 15.75
N GLY A 119 -17.31 -3.58 16.92
CA GLY A 119 -18.12 -4.80 17.03
C GLY A 119 -17.37 -6.09 16.70
N VAL A 120 -16.03 -6.09 16.76
CA VAL A 120 -15.25 -7.33 16.68
C VAL A 120 -15.39 -8.07 18.01
N ASP A 121 -15.87 -9.31 17.95
CA ASP A 121 -16.10 -10.14 19.15
C ASP A 121 -14.78 -10.63 19.79
N LEU A 122 -13.71 -10.70 19.01
CA LEU A 122 -12.38 -11.04 19.52
C LEU A 122 -11.74 -9.87 20.29
N GLU A 123 -11.41 -10.13 21.55
CA GLU A 123 -10.60 -9.24 22.38
C GLU A 123 -9.19 -9.06 21.81
N ASP A 124 -8.57 -7.89 22.10
CA ASP A 124 -7.24 -7.53 21.58
C ASP A 124 -6.14 -8.52 22.04
N ASP A 125 -6.30 -9.15 23.21
CA ASP A 125 -5.38 -10.14 23.79
C ASP A 125 -5.25 -11.39 22.90
N LYS A 126 -6.32 -11.73 22.17
CA LYS A 126 -6.33 -12.86 21.23
C LYS A 126 -5.37 -12.62 20.08
N PHE A 127 -4.91 -11.39 19.84
CA PHE A 127 -3.91 -11.06 18.82
C PHE A 127 -2.48 -10.93 19.38
N TYR A 128 -2.25 -11.37 20.63
CA TYR A 128 -0.91 -11.46 21.19
C TYR A 128 -0.04 -12.48 20.44
N SER A 129 1.15 -12.05 20.03
CA SER A 129 2.17 -12.91 19.42
C SER A 129 3.22 -13.24 20.47
N LYS A 130 3.29 -14.52 20.88
CA LYS A 130 4.31 -15.00 21.82
C LYS A 130 5.73 -14.75 21.29
N ASN A 131 5.95 -14.94 19.98
CA ASN A 131 7.25 -14.77 19.35
C ASN A 131 7.72 -13.30 19.38
N LEU A 132 6.79 -12.35 19.28
CA LEU A 132 7.10 -10.91 19.33
C LEU A 132 7.03 -10.34 20.76
N GLY A 133 6.44 -11.09 21.69
CA GLY A 133 6.17 -10.63 23.06
C GLY A 133 5.18 -9.45 23.12
N LEU A 134 4.35 -9.25 22.09
CA LEU A 134 3.44 -8.10 21.95
C LEU A 134 2.26 -8.40 21.03
N THR A 135 1.26 -7.53 21.01
CA THR A 135 0.06 -7.65 20.16
C THR A 135 0.32 -7.21 18.73
N ASN A 136 0.01 -8.08 17.75
CA ASN A 136 0.08 -7.76 16.33
C ASN A 136 -1.32 -7.88 15.70
N HIS A 137 -2.05 -6.76 15.66
CA HIS A 137 -3.48 -6.75 15.37
C HIS A 137 -3.78 -6.57 13.86
N PRO A 138 -4.58 -7.46 13.24
CA PRO A 138 -4.89 -7.36 11.80
C PRO A 138 -5.95 -6.28 11.47
N TYR A 139 -6.71 -5.84 12.47
CA TYR A 139 -7.83 -4.90 12.28
C TYR A 139 -7.65 -3.49 12.86
N LYS A 140 -6.72 -3.28 13.81
CA LYS A 140 -6.63 -2.06 14.63
C LYS A 140 -5.19 -1.57 14.63
N ASP A 141 -4.98 -0.30 14.33
CA ASP A 141 -3.67 0.34 14.30
C ASP A 141 -3.88 1.86 14.32
N TYR A 142 -3.66 2.52 15.46
CA TYR A 142 -4.10 3.89 15.67
C TYR A 142 -2.97 4.88 15.42
N ALA A 143 -3.23 5.89 14.58
CA ALA A 143 -2.32 6.99 14.27
C ALA A 143 -0.89 6.55 13.85
N GLU A 144 -0.77 5.47 13.09
CA GLU A 144 0.48 4.82 12.70
C GLU A 144 1.14 5.47 11.47
N PRO A 145 2.48 5.63 11.41
CA PRO A 145 3.15 6.09 10.19
C PRO A 145 2.94 5.10 9.04
N TYR A 146 2.53 5.60 7.88
CA TYR A 146 2.18 4.79 6.72
C TYR A 146 3.26 4.81 5.63
N GLU A 147 3.29 5.81 4.75
CA GLU A 147 4.42 6.02 3.82
C GLU A 147 5.29 7.18 4.32
N THR A 148 6.33 6.83 5.06
CA THR A 148 7.25 7.78 5.69
C THR A 148 8.67 7.47 5.25
N TYR A 149 9.14 8.15 4.21
CA TYR A 149 10.39 7.79 3.52
C TYR A 149 11.11 8.99 2.93
N VAL A 150 12.41 8.81 2.67
CA VAL A 150 13.20 9.68 1.80
C VAL A 150 13.57 8.90 0.53
N LYS A 151 13.47 9.57 -0.62
CA LYS A 151 13.84 9.01 -1.92
C LYS A 151 14.83 9.94 -2.64
N ILE A 152 16.00 9.40 -2.96
CA ILE A 152 17.03 10.03 -3.78
C ILE A 152 16.96 9.42 -5.18
N LYS A 153 16.92 10.27 -6.21
CA LYS A 153 16.82 9.89 -7.63
C LYS A 153 18.07 10.38 -8.37
N ASN A 154 18.33 9.76 -9.52
CA ASN A 154 19.40 10.15 -10.44
C ASN A 154 20.80 10.18 -9.79
N ILE A 155 21.09 9.18 -8.95
CA ILE A 155 22.35 9.08 -8.19
C ILE A 155 23.52 8.96 -9.18
N GLY A 156 24.52 9.83 -9.04
CA GLY A 156 25.69 9.86 -9.94
C GLY A 156 25.35 10.17 -11.40
N GLY A 157 24.21 10.81 -11.68
CA GLY A 157 23.75 11.08 -13.05
C GLY A 157 23.20 9.85 -13.79
N GLN A 158 23.10 8.71 -13.11
CA GLN A 158 22.54 7.48 -13.64
C GLN A 158 21.09 7.34 -13.21
N ASN A 159 20.27 6.55 -13.91
CA ASN A 159 18.89 6.25 -13.55
C ASN A 159 18.76 5.32 -12.32
N LEU A 160 19.55 5.59 -11.29
CA LEU A 160 19.62 4.90 -10.03
C LEU A 160 18.88 5.71 -8.98
N SER A 161 18.03 5.04 -8.20
CA SER A 161 17.29 5.66 -7.11
C SER A 161 17.38 4.83 -5.84
N LEU A 162 17.48 5.51 -4.71
CA LEU A 162 17.48 4.93 -3.37
C LEU A 162 16.24 5.43 -2.65
N LYS A 163 15.44 4.54 -2.08
CA LYS A 163 14.28 4.87 -1.23
C LYS A 163 14.44 4.18 0.12
N ALA A 164 14.49 4.96 1.19
CA ALA A 164 14.69 4.45 2.55
C ALA A 164 13.59 4.96 3.49
N GLY A 165 13.09 4.07 4.35
CA GLY A 165 12.03 4.35 5.31
C GLY A 165 10.81 3.45 5.07
N ARG A 166 9.68 3.86 5.66
CA ARG A 166 8.44 3.11 5.60
C ARG A 166 7.76 3.25 4.25
N GLN A 167 7.43 2.12 3.64
CA GLN A 167 6.87 2.07 2.31
C GLN A 167 6.05 0.80 2.07
N SER A 168 5.07 0.93 1.17
CA SER A 168 4.41 -0.21 0.55
C SER A 168 5.23 -0.70 -0.64
N ILE A 169 5.50 -2.00 -0.69
CA ILE A 169 6.27 -2.65 -1.75
C ILE A 169 5.34 -3.55 -2.56
N ARG A 170 5.42 -3.43 -3.89
CA ARG A 170 4.57 -4.14 -4.86
C ARG A 170 5.40 -4.62 -6.04
N TYR A 171 5.34 -5.92 -6.35
CA TYR A 171 6.00 -6.53 -7.52
C TYR A 171 5.13 -7.62 -8.15
N GLY A 172 5.29 -7.81 -9.47
CA GLY A 172 4.59 -8.82 -10.26
C GLY A 172 3.08 -8.78 -10.07
N ASP A 173 2.46 -7.60 -10.21
CA ASP A 173 1.03 -7.39 -9.98
C ASP A 173 0.54 -7.86 -8.59
N ASN A 174 1.38 -7.66 -7.57
CA ASN A 174 1.18 -8.09 -6.19
C ASN A 174 1.32 -9.60 -5.93
N ARG A 175 1.78 -10.40 -6.91
CA ARG A 175 1.98 -11.85 -6.76
C ARG A 175 3.26 -12.21 -6.01
N ILE A 176 4.28 -11.36 -6.12
CA ILE A 176 5.61 -11.63 -5.52
C ILE A 176 5.75 -10.84 -4.22
N PHE A 177 5.50 -9.52 -4.28
CA PHE A 177 5.26 -8.70 -3.10
C PHE A 177 3.95 -7.96 -3.28
N GLY A 178 3.05 -8.12 -2.32
CA GLY A 178 1.83 -7.34 -2.21
C GLY A 178 1.71 -6.80 -0.79
N PRO A 179 1.24 -5.56 -0.58
CA PRO A 179 1.20 -4.91 0.74
C PRO A 179 0.17 -5.55 1.70
N GLY A 180 -0.62 -6.51 1.24
CA GLY A 180 -1.68 -7.10 2.07
C GLY A 180 -2.79 -6.10 2.39
N ASP A 181 -3.06 -5.16 1.48
CA ASP A 181 -4.00 -4.04 1.67
C ASP A 181 -5.48 -4.47 1.85
N TRP A 182 -5.80 -5.75 1.61
CA TRP A 182 -7.10 -6.32 1.98
C TRP A 182 -7.33 -6.23 3.50
N GLY A 183 -6.32 -6.52 4.32
CA GLY A 183 -6.41 -6.34 5.77
C GLY A 183 -6.70 -4.88 6.15
N ASN A 184 -7.20 -4.63 7.36
CA ASN A 184 -7.47 -3.25 7.76
C ASN A 184 -6.16 -2.49 8.00
N THR A 185 -5.24 -3.08 8.74
CA THR A 185 -3.97 -2.42 9.10
C THR A 185 -2.91 -2.48 7.99
N GLY A 186 -3.04 -3.41 7.05
CA GLY A 186 -2.12 -3.62 5.94
C GLY A 186 -0.90 -4.43 6.35
N ARG A 187 -0.98 -5.76 6.20
CA ARG A 187 -0.07 -6.70 6.87
C ARG A 187 1.40 -6.63 6.44
N TYR A 188 1.70 -6.11 5.24
CA TYR A 188 3.03 -6.17 4.64
C TYR A 188 3.57 -4.78 4.30
N HIS A 189 3.50 -3.84 5.25
CA HIS A 189 4.25 -2.60 5.20
C HIS A 189 5.69 -2.82 5.66
N TRP A 190 6.62 -2.12 5.01
CA TRP A 190 8.05 -2.35 5.17
C TRP A 190 8.74 -1.09 5.65
N ASP A 191 9.55 -1.20 6.69
CA ASP A 191 10.67 -0.30 6.87
C ASP A 191 11.86 -0.89 6.11
N ALA A 192 12.17 -0.29 4.97
CA ALA A 192 13.13 -0.87 4.03
C ALA A 192 14.00 0.19 3.37
N VAL A 193 15.17 -0.27 2.91
CA VAL A 193 16.02 0.41 1.95
C VAL A 193 15.86 -0.31 0.62
N ARG A 194 15.61 0.46 -0.44
CA ARG A 194 15.42 -0.05 -1.79
C ARG A 194 16.29 0.72 -2.77
N LEU A 195 17.09 -0.02 -3.53
CA LEU A 195 17.88 0.48 -4.64
C LEU A 195 17.22 0.05 -5.95
N ALA A 196 16.97 0.99 -6.85
CA ALA A 196 16.29 0.72 -8.11
C ALA A 196 17.04 1.37 -9.27
N TYR A 197 17.37 0.57 -10.28
CA TYR A 197 17.94 1.00 -11.55
C TYR A 197 16.89 0.86 -12.65
N ARG A 198 16.70 1.90 -13.46
CA ARG A 198 15.69 1.91 -14.54
C ARG A 198 16.30 2.29 -15.89
N ARG A 199 15.94 1.57 -16.94
CA ARG A 199 16.33 1.90 -18.31
C ARG A 199 15.16 1.60 -19.25
N GLN A 200 14.51 2.67 -19.75
CA GLN A 200 13.29 2.56 -20.56
C GLN A 200 12.22 1.73 -19.83
N ALA A 201 11.71 0.67 -20.45
CA ALA A 201 10.75 -0.26 -19.85
C ALA A 201 11.38 -1.18 -18.79
N HIS A 202 12.69 -1.39 -18.82
CA HIS A 202 13.37 -2.33 -17.93
C HIS A 202 13.65 -1.71 -16.56
N PHE A 203 13.57 -2.53 -15.52
CA PHE A 203 14.07 -2.15 -14.21
C PHE A 203 14.63 -3.32 -13.42
N LEU A 204 15.57 -3.01 -12.53
CA LEU A 204 16.13 -3.94 -11.56
C LEU A 204 16.08 -3.26 -10.19
N GLU A 205 15.53 -3.94 -9.20
CA GLU A 205 15.46 -3.46 -7.84
C GLU A 205 16.06 -4.46 -6.86
N ALA A 206 16.79 -3.95 -5.89
CA ALA A 206 17.22 -4.67 -4.71
C ALA A 206 16.59 -4.00 -3.49
N LEU A 207 16.08 -4.79 -2.56
CA LEU A 207 15.55 -4.30 -1.30
C LEU A 207 16.06 -5.11 -0.13
N TRP A 208 16.15 -4.45 1.01
CA TRP A 208 16.34 -5.08 2.30
C TRP A 208 15.58 -4.28 3.36
N GLY A 209 14.93 -4.98 4.28
CA GLY A 209 14.17 -4.34 5.34
C GLY A 209 13.42 -5.34 6.18
N ALA A 210 12.39 -4.85 6.87
CA ALA A 210 11.56 -5.70 7.69
C ALA A 210 10.09 -5.25 7.71
N HIS A 211 9.21 -6.20 7.98
CA HIS A 211 7.80 -5.92 8.19
C HIS A 211 7.58 -5.18 9.50
N ILE A 212 6.73 -4.16 9.46
CA ILE A 212 6.26 -3.49 10.67
C ILE A 212 5.35 -4.41 11.47
N ILE A 213 5.18 -4.09 12.74
CA ILE A 213 4.24 -4.76 13.64
C ILE A 213 3.12 -3.78 13.95
N HIS A 214 1.87 -4.25 13.91
CA HIS A 214 0.70 -3.40 14.19
C HIS A 214 0.29 -3.55 15.65
N GLU A 215 0.79 -2.67 16.50
CA GLU A 215 0.43 -2.62 17.91
C GLU A 215 -0.53 -1.44 18.13
N PRO A 216 -1.83 -1.68 18.38
CA PRO A 216 -2.85 -0.64 18.23
C PRO A 216 -2.59 0.67 18.97
N ARG A 217 -1.92 0.63 20.13
CA ARG A 217 -1.73 1.79 21.02
C ARG A 217 -0.29 2.30 21.05
N THR A 218 0.60 1.74 20.24
CA THR A 218 2.03 2.05 20.27
C THR A 218 2.48 2.51 18.89
N LEU A 219 2.90 3.78 18.82
CA LEU A 219 3.47 4.35 17.60
C LEU A 219 4.82 3.71 17.30
N SER A 220 5.01 3.13 16.10
CA SER A 220 6.22 2.36 15.80
C SER A 220 7.42 3.22 15.32
N LEU A 221 7.77 4.26 16.08
CA LEU A 221 8.96 5.09 15.79
C LEU A 221 10.28 4.43 16.21
N ARG A 222 10.25 3.57 17.23
CA ARG A 222 11.42 2.89 17.77
C ARG A 222 11.37 1.43 17.34
N HIS A 223 12.36 1.02 16.56
CA HIS A 223 12.38 -0.24 15.80
C HIS A 223 12.06 -1.49 16.62
N ARG A 224 10.92 -2.10 16.32
CA ARG A 224 10.63 -3.52 16.55
C ARG A 224 9.91 -4.02 15.29
N HIS A 225 10.45 -5.05 14.66
CA HIS A 225 9.98 -5.56 13.38
C HIS A 225 9.67 -7.04 13.48
N ASN A 226 8.79 -7.55 12.61
CA ASN A 226 8.40 -8.95 12.65
C ASN A 226 9.43 -9.84 11.91
N LEU A 227 9.44 -9.74 10.58
CA LEU A 227 10.32 -10.56 9.73
C LEU A 227 11.24 -9.65 8.96
N TYR A 228 12.52 -9.99 8.92
CA TYR A 228 13.49 -9.35 8.04
C TYR A 228 13.52 -10.07 6.70
N GLY A 229 13.84 -9.34 5.66
CA GLY A 229 13.99 -9.94 4.34
C GLY A 229 14.69 -9.04 3.36
N GLY A 230 15.17 -9.67 2.30
CA GLY A 230 15.69 -9.00 1.13
C GLY A 230 15.13 -9.62 -0.13
N ALA A 231 15.11 -8.83 -1.19
CA ALA A 231 14.74 -9.34 -2.50
C ALA A 231 15.53 -8.66 -3.61
N LEU A 232 15.76 -9.41 -4.68
CA LEU A 232 16.14 -8.92 -5.99
C LEU A 232 14.96 -9.13 -6.93
N TYR A 233 14.62 -8.12 -7.71
CA TYR A 233 13.51 -8.18 -8.64
C TYR A 233 13.89 -7.48 -9.94
N GLY A 234 13.77 -8.20 -11.05
CA GLY A 234 13.94 -7.66 -12.39
C GLY A 234 12.61 -7.60 -13.13
N HIS A 235 12.50 -6.65 -14.05
CA HIS A 235 11.45 -6.58 -15.04
C HIS A 235 12.10 -6.26 -16.38
N TYR A 236 11.97 -7.18 -17.32
CA TYR A 236 12.58 -7.08 -18.63
C TYR A 236 11.55 -7.32 -19.73
N GLU A 237 11.24 -6.27 -20.49
CA GLU A 237 10.40 -6.36 -21.68
C GLU A 237 11.24 -6.80 -22.88
N ILE A 238 11.09 -8.06 -23.33
CA ILE A 238 11.78 -8.55 -24.53
C ILE A 238 11.06 -8.02 -25.78
N ARG A 239 9.72 -8.03 -25.74
CA ARG A 239 8.78 -7.43 -26.69
C ARG A 239 7.53 -6.98 -25.92
N PRO A 240 6.67 -6.09 -26.45
CA PRO A 240 5.50 -5.60 -25.72
C PRO A 240 4.56 -6.70 -25.17
N GLU A 241 4.53 -7.86 -25.82
CA GLU A 241 3.71 -9.01 -25.43
C GLU A 241 4.47 -10.03 -24.56
N LEU A 242 5.79 -9.89 -24.41
CA LEU A 242 6.66 -10.84 -23.69
C LEU A 242 7.54 -10.12 -22.66
N ILE A 243 7.13 -10.24 -21.41
CA ILE A 243 7.80 -9.67 -20.25
C ILE A 243 8.34 -10.82 -19.39
N VAL A 244 9.60 -10.69 -18.95
CA VAL A 244 10.26 -11.64 -18.04
C VAL A 244 10.59 -10.93 -16.74
N GLU A 245 10.15 -11.51 -15.63
CA GLU A 245 10.29 -10.93 -14.29
C GLU A 245 11.03 -11.86 -13.33
N PRO A 246 12.38 -11.97 -13.42
CA PRO A 246 13.15 -12.81 -12.52
C PRO A 246 13.14 -12.19 -11.12
N PHE A 247 13.02 -13.03 -10.09
CA PHE A 247 13.08 -12.59 -8.70
C PHE A 247 13.84 -13.59 -7.84
N PHE A 248 14.38 -13.09 -6.75
CA PHE A 248 14.95 -13.87 -5.67
C PHE A 248 14.56 -13.21 -4.35
N ILE A 249 14.09 -13.98 -3.38
CA ILE A 249 13.64 -13.47 -2.08
C ILE A 249 14.25 -14.31 -0.99
N ARG A 250 14.74 -13.67 0.07
CA ARG A 250 15.09 -14.33 1.33
C ARG A 250 14.36 -13.66 2.48
N LYS A 251 13.77 -14.46 3.36
CA LYS A 251 13.10 -14.00 4.58
C LYS A 251 13.66 -14.75 5.76
N TYR A 252 14.01 -14.02 6.81
CA TYR A 252 14.48 -14.60 8.05
C TYR A 252 13.86 -13.95 9.29
N ASP A 253 13.69 -14.75 10.33
CA ASP A 253 13.27 -14.31 11.66
C ASP A 253 14.47 -14.39 12.61
N ARG A 254 14.68 -13.38 13.47
CA ARG A 254 15.75 -13.34 14.47
C ARG A 254 15.22 -13.35 15.91
N HIS A 255 13.93 -13.58 16.12
CA HIS A 255 13.37 -13.64 17.47
C HIS A 255 13.70 -14.99 18.12
N ASP A 256 14.17 -14.95 19.38
CA ASP A 256 14.59 -16.10 20.19
C ASP A 256 13.50 -17.17 20.41
N HIS A 257 12.26 -16.91 19.96
CA HIS A 257 11.09 -17.75 20.17
C HIS A 257 10.33 -18.04 18.87
N TYR A 258 11.01 -18.16 17.73
CA TYR A 258 10.32 -18.68 16.53
C TYR A 258 9.98 -20.16 16.72
N GLN A 259 8.68 -20.47 16.62
CA GLN A 259 8.17 -21.85 16.53
C GLN A 259 7.65 -22.08 15.11
N GLY A 260 8.32 -22.97 14.38
CA GLY A 260 7.85 -23.52 13.11
C GLY A 260 6.88 -24.67 13.32
N GLU A 261 6.32 -25.19 12.22
CA GLU A 261 5.39 -26.33 12.24
C GLU A 261 6.00 -27.60 12.85
N SER A 262 7.34 -27.70 12.91
CA SER A 262 8.08 -28.85 13.47
C SER A 262 8.80 -28.56 14.80
N GLY A 263 8.55 -27.42 15.45
CA GLY A 263 9.18 -27.05 16.74
C GLY A 263 9.93 -25.72 16.72
N GLY A 264 10.70 -25.45 17.79
CA GLY A 264 11.49 -24.22 17.93
C GLY A 264 12.75 -24.21 17.04
N GLY A 265 13.04 -23.09 16.39
CA GLY A 265 14.22 -22.89 15.53
C GLY A 265 14.21 -21.52 14.85
N ASP A 266 15.17 -21.22 13.97
CA ASP A 266 15.16 -20.00 13.16
C ASP A 266 14.32 -20.18 11.89
N ARG A 267 13.56 -19.16 11.48
CA ARG A 267 12.97 -19.13 10.14
C ARG A 267 14.01 -18.61 9.16
N ASP A 268 14.42 -19.41 8.19
CA ASP A 268 15.14 -18.95 6.99
C ASP A 268 14.48 -19.60 5.78
N SER A 269 14.00 -18.78 4.85
CA SER A 269 13.30 -19.24 3.66
C SER A 269 13.73 -18.42 2.45
N TRP A 270 13.92 -19.08 1.32
CA TRP A 270 14.31 -18.47 0.06
C TRP A 270 13.47 -18.98 -1.11
N PHE A 271 13.22 -18.10 -2.07
CA PHE A 271 12.37 -18.32 -3.24
C PHE A 271 12.99 -17.67 -4.47
#